data_AF-A0A0A2V8G9-F1
#
_entry.id   AF-A0A0A2V8G9-F1
#
_cell.length_a   1.000
_cell.length_b   1.000
_cell.length_c   1.000
_cell.angle_alpha   90.00
_cell.angle_beta   90.00
_cell.angle_gamma   90.00
#
_symmetry.space_group_name_H-M   'P 1'
#
loop_
_entity.id
_entity.type
_entity.pdbx_description
1 polymer ?
#
loop_
_entity_poly.entity_id
_entity_poly.type
_entity_poly.pdbx_seq_one_letter_code
_entity_poly.pdbx_strand_id
1 'polypeptide(L)'
;MLQLPAAQHYHHIQLQAIGTTSPPQTMTWLSGSVTVTGLFLLAHACYSAQEHTTLSTALAKHALTHQQTSIYLPIDISIEAIISTLIVCFGLVSGSQTLRPIQWNVWAGKIEREGDAGFLNGSGEVEKDFRGSPFIFLDSRPGFVDIRKRRRQFMGWVKAEAN
;
A
#
# COMPACT_ATOMS: atom_id res chain seq x y z
N MET A 1 63.08 4.24 11.89
CA MET A 1 62.19 4.94 12.83
C MET A 1 61.39 5.96 12.04
N LEU A 2 60.17 5.64 11.65
CA LEU A 2 59.25 6.55 10.97
C LEU A 2 57.95 6.56 11.78
N GLN A 3 57.69 7.68 12.46
CA GLN A 3 56.47 7.95 13.21
C GLN A 3 55.57 8.81 12.30
N LEU A 4 54.42 8.27 11.88
CA LEU A 4 53.33 9.02 11.22
C LEU A 4 52.29 9.44 12.26
N PRO A 5 51.75 10.67 12.19
CA PRO A 5 50.47 11.01 12.78
C PRO A 5 49.51 11.58 11.72
N ALA A 6 48.51 10.80 11.28
CA ALA A 6 47.47 11.32 10.38
C ALA A 6 46.16 10.50 10.44
N ALA A 7 45.69 10.12 11.63
CA ALA A 7 44.49 9.28 11.76
C ALA A 7 43.51 9.71 12.85
N GLN A 8 43.35 11.02 13.09
CA GLN A 8 42.31 11.52 14.01
C GLN A 8 41.36 12.58 13.44
N HIS A 9 41.49 12.96 12.18
CA HIS A 9 40.65 14.03 11.60
C HIS A 9 39.61 13.54 10.56
N TYR A 10 39.19 12.27 10.64
CA TYR A 10 38.13 11.73 9.77
C TYR A 10 36.82 11.41 10.50
N HIS A 11 36.78 11.45 11.84
CA HIS A 11 35.58 11.08 12.59
C HIS A 11 34.55 12.21 12.76
N HIS A 12 34.83 13.43 12.30
CA HIS A 12 33.95 14.59 12.57
C HIS A 12 33.09 15.07 11.39
N ILE A 13 33.13 14.41 10.22
CA ILE A 13 32.43 14.90 9.00
C ILE A 13 31.23 14.03 8.58
N GLN A 14 30.95 12.91 9.25
CA GLN A 14 29.86 11.99 8.85
C GLN A 14 28.55 12.10 9.67
N LEU A 15 28.38 13.13 10.51
CA LEU A 15 27.16 13.31 11.33
C LEU A 15 26.30 14.52 10.91
N GLN A 16 26.33 14.92 9.65
CA GLN A 16 25.53 16.05 9.16
C GLN A 16 24.85 15.77 7.81
N ALA A 17 24.20 14.61 7.71
CA ALA A 17 23.29 14.29 6.62
C ALA A 17 22.07 13.48 7.12
N ILE A 18 21.52 13.83 8.28
CA ILE A 18 20.14 13.45 8.62
C ILE A 18 19.25 14.57 8.06
N GLY A 19 19.16 14.59 6.72
CA GLY A 19 18.15 15.35 6.02
C GLY A 19 16.82 14.63 6.24
N THR A 20 15.95 15.22 7.03
CA THR A 20 14.57 14.77 7.26
C THR A 20 13.78 14.90 5.97
N THR A 21 13.88 13.92 5.07
CA THR A 21 12.89 13.75 4.01
C THR A 21 11.91 12.68 4.47
N SER A 22 10.92 13.10 5.26
CA SER A 22 9.67 12.36 5.37
C SER A 22 9.19 12.03 3.95
N PRO A 23 8.86 10.77 3.62
CA PRO A 23 8.29 10.46 2.31
C PRO A 23 7.02 11.29 2.11
N PRO A 24 6.66 11.67 0.87
CA PRO A 24 5.48 12.47 0.59
C PRO A 24 4.21 11.69 0.95
N GLN A 25 3.80 11.78 2.22
CA GLN A 25 2.58 11.18 2.76
C GLN A 25 1.30 11.86 2.23
N THR A 26 1.42 12.87 1.38
CA THR A 26 0.30 13.67 0.89
C THR A 26 -0.56 12.95 -0.14
N MET A 27 -0.05 11.91 -0.81
CA MET A 27 -0.75 11.28 -1.96
C MET A 27 -1.84 10.28 -1.56
N THR A 28 -1.65 9.49 -0.49
CA THR A 28 -2.60 8.44 -0.06
C THR A 28 -3.74 8.96 0.81
N TRP A 29 -3.51 10.07 1.51
CA TRP A 29 -4.53 10.70 2.35
C TRP A 29 -5.68 11.25 1.52
N LEU A 30 -5.40 11.86 0.36
CA LEU A 30 -6.44 12.44 -0.48
C LEU A 30 -7.36 11.36 -1.07
N SER A 31 -6.79 10.28 -1.63
CA SER A 31 -7.59 9.16 -2.17
C SER A 31 -8.38 8.45 -1.07
N GLY A 32 -7.78 8.29 0.11
CA GLY A 32 -8.46 7.74 1.29
C GLY A 32 -9.64 8.61 1.72
N SER A 33 -9.43 9.93 1.87
CA SER A 33 -10.48 10.88 2.22
C SER A 33 -11.61 10.90 1.20
N VAL A 34 -11.30 10.93 -0.10
CA VAL A 34 -12.31 10.88 -1.17
C VAL A 34 -13.14 9.59 -1.09
N THR A 35 -12.51 8.45 -0.82
CA THR A 35 -13.21 7.16 -0.67
C THR A 35 -14.12 7.16 0.54
N VAL A 36 -13.65 7.67 1.69
CA VAL A 36 -14.44 7.76 2.93
C VAL A 36 -15.63 8.71 2.75
N THR A 37 -15.43 9.88 2.14
CA THR A 37 -16.51 10.82 1.84
C THR A 37 -17.53 10.19 0.89
N GLY A 38 -17.09 9.49 -0.15
CA GLY A 38 -18.00 8.76 -1.05
C GLY A 38 -18.83 7.68 -0.35
N LEU A 39 -18.20 6.91 0.56
CA LEU A 39 -18.91 5.89 1.35
C LEU A 39 -19.93 6.50 2.31
N PHE A 40 -19.60 7.63 2.92
CA PHE A 40 -20.52 8.37 3.78
C PHE A 40 -21.75 8.86 3.01
N LEU A 41 -21.54 9.47 1.84
CA LEU A 41 -22.63 9.93 0.96
C LEU A 41 -23.49 8.75 0.47
N LEU A 42 -22.86 7.62 0.13
CA LEU A 42 -23.57 6.41 -0.30
C LEU A 42 -24.42 5.83 0.83
N ALA A 43 -23.89 5.80 2.05
CA ALA A 43 -24.64 5.37 3.23
C ALA A 43 -25.84 6.29 3.50
N HIS A 44 -25.67 7.60 3.33
CA HIS A 44 -26.75 8.57 3.45
C HIS A 44 -27.85 8.32 2.40
N ALA A 45 -27.49 8.17 1.12
CA ALA A 45 -28.46 7.88 0.06
C ALA A 45 -29.21 6.55 0.29
N CYS A 46 -28.51 5.53 0.82
CA CYS A 46 -29.12 4.25 1.17
C CYS A 46 -30.11 4.39 2.34
N TYR A 47 -29.76 5.20 3.35
CA TYR A 47 -30.66 5.52 4.47
C TYR A 47 -31.91 6.27 3.98
N SER A 48 -31.75 7.29 3.13
CA SER A 48 -32.87 8.02 2.52
C SER A 48 -33.77 7.10 1.69
N ALA A 49 -33.18 6.16 0.95
CA ALA A 49 -33.94 5.16 0.20
C ALA A 49 -34.75 4.23 1.12
N GLN A 50 -34.17 3.83 2.26
CA GLN A 50 -34.84 3.01 3.26
C GLN A 50 -36.02 3.75 3.88
N GLU A 51 -35.84 4.99 4.36
CA GLU A 51 -36.93 5.78 4.94
C GLU A 51 -38.06 6.03 3.94
N HIS A 52 -37.70 6.35 2.69
CA HIS A 52 -38.69 6.56 1.65
C HIS A 52 -39.50 5.28 1.38
N THR A 53 -38.82 4.13 1.35
CA THR A 53 -39.48 2.83 1.12
C THR A 53 -40.36 2.43 2.29
N THR A 54 -39.92 2.63 3.54
CA THR A 54 -40.70 2.29 4.73
C THR A 54 -41.95 3.16 4.84
N LEU A 55 -41.84 4.47 4.62
CA LEU A 55 -42.98 5.39 4.61
C LEU A 55 -43.94 5.09 3.46
N SER A 56 -43.43 4.89 2.25
CA SER A 56 -44.26 4.55 1.08
C SER A 56 -45.02 3.24 1.28
N THR A 57 -44.37 2.24 1.87
CA THR A 57 -44.99 0.94 2.18
C THR A 57 -46.00 1.05 3.31
N ALA A 58 -45.74 1.85 4.35
CA ALA A 58 -46.67 2.07 5.45
C ALA A 58 -47.93 2.80 4.97
N LEU A 59 -47.77 3.83 4.13
CA LEU A 59 -48.87 4.58 3.54
C LEU A 59 -49.71 3.69 2.60
N ALA A 60 -49.06 2.87 1.77
CA ALA A 60 -49.74 1.92 0.89
C ALA A 60 -50.55 0.86 1.66
N LYS A 61 -50.11 0.45 2.86
CA LYS A 61 -50.85 -0.46 3.73
C LYS A 61 -52.06 0.19 4.40
N HIS A 62 -51.97 1.49 4.71
CA HIS A 62 -53.02 2.23 5.41
C HIS A 62 -54.08 2.80 4.44
N ALA A 63 -53.70 3.09 3.20
CA ALA A 63 -54.61 3.51 2.13
C ALA A 63 -55.20 2.27 1.44
N LEU A 64 -56.40 1.85 1.87
CA LEU A 64 -57.20 0.73 1.31
C LEU A 64 -57.65 0.93 -0.15
N THR A 65 -56.96 1.73 -0.96
CA THR A 65 -57.45 2.12 -2.28
C THR A 65 -56.28 2.29 -3.24
N HIS A 66 -56.08 1.28 -4.09
CA HIS A 66 -55.71 1.34 -5.51
C HIS A 66 -54.86 2.54 -6.03
N GLN A 67 -53.96 3.08 -5.23
CA GLN A 67 -53.02 4.10 -5.67
C GLN A 67 -51.75 3.34 -5.98
N GLN A 68 -51.47 3.21 -7.29
CA GLN A 68 -50.20 2.71 -7.79
C GLN A 68 -49.08 3.54 -7.15
N THR A 69 -48.57 3.08 -6.01
CA THR A 69 -47.34 3.60 -5.45
C THR A 69 -46.27 3.16 -6.40
N SER A 70 -45.77 4.11 -7.20
CA SER A 70 -44.60 3.90 -8.02
C SER A 70 -43.52 3.29 -7.13
N ILE A 71 -43.19 2.02 -7.38
CA ILE A 71 -42.10 1.27 -6.73
C ILE A 71 -40.74 1.93 -7.04
N TYR A 72 -40.74 2.93 -7.93
CA TYR A 72 -39.60 3.72 -8.32
C TYR A 72 -39.15 4.65 -7.20
N LEU A 73 -37.85 4.60 -6.91
CA LEU A 73 -37.19 5.50 -5.99
C LEU A 73 -37.22 6.93 -6.57
N PRO A 74 -37.39 7.98 -5.75
CA PRO A 74 -37.27 9.36 -6.20
C PRO A 74 -35.96 9.59 -6.98
N ILE A 75 -36.06 10.42 -8.02
CA ILE A 75 -34.93 10.71 -8.90
C ILE A 75 -33.76 11.34 -8.14
N ASP A 76 -34.03 12.14 -7.12
CA ASP A 76 -33.05 12.79 -6.27
C ASP A 76 -32.13 11.78 -5.57
N ILE A 77 -32.74 10.84 -4.82
CA ILE A 77 -32.03 9.74 -4.13
C ILE A 77 -31.25 8.87 -5.12
N SER A 78 -31.82 8.65 -6.31
CA SER A 78 -31.17 7.86 -7.36
C SER A 78 -29.91 8.54 -7.89
N ILE A 79 -29.97 9.86 -8.14
CA ILE A 79 -28.82 10.66 -8.60
C ILE A 79 -27.74 10.71 -7.52
N GLU A 80 -28.12 10.95 -6.26
CA GLU A 80 -27.18 10.95 -5.13
C GLU A 80 -26.43 9.62 -5.01
N ALA A 81 -27.12 8.48 -5.13
CA ALA A 81 -26.51 7.16 -5.09
C ALA A 81 -25.55 6.91 -6.25
N ILE A 82 -25.92 7.34 -7.47
CA ILE A 82 -25.05 7.23 -8.66
C ILE A 82 -23.79 8.07 -8.46
N ILE A 83 -23.92 9.34 -8.08
CA ILE A 83 -22.79 10.25 -7.86
C ILE A 83 -21.88 9.71 -6.75
N SER A 84 -22.46 9.27 -5.63
CA SER A 84 -21.70 8.69 -4.52
C SER A 84 -20.92 7.46 -4.95
N THR A 85 -21.52 6.58 -5.74
CA THR A 85 -20.86 5.40 -6.29
C THR A 85 -19.68 5.79 -7.19
N LEU A 86 -19.86 6.80 -8.06
CA LEU A 86 -18.78 7.30 -8.91
C LEU A 86 -17.62 7.89 -8.09
N ILE A 87 -17.91 8.63 -7.01
CA ILE A 87 -16.89 9.17 -6.10
C ILE A 87 -16.12 8.04 -5.42
N VAL A 88 -16.81 6.99 -4.94
CA VAL A 88 -16.16 5.82 -4.33
C VAL A 88 -15.26 5.11 -5.35
N CYS A 89 -15.75 4.85 -6.56
CA CYS A 89 -14.95 4.25 -7.62
C CYS A 89 -13.72 5.10 -7.94
N PHE A 90 -13.88 6.42 -8.04
CA PHE A 90 -12.78 7.34 -8.30
C PHE A 90 -11.74 7.34 -7.17
N GLY A 91 -12.19 7.35 -5.91
CA GLY A 91 -11.31 7.27 -4.75
C GLY A 91 -10.50 5.97 -4.70
N LEU A 92 -11.15 4.84 -4.97
CA LEU A 92 -10.50 3.52 -5.02
C LEU A 92 -9.49 3.40 -6.17
N VAL A 93 -9.85 3.87 -7.37
CA VAL A 93 -8.95 3.84 -8.54
C VAL A 93 -7.75 4.76 -8.33
N SER A 94 -7.97 5.97 -7.82
CA SER A 94 -6.90 6.93 -7.56
C SER A 94 -5.97 6.51 -6.42
N GLY A 95 -6.47 5.71 -5.46
CA GLY A 95 -5.68 5.14 -4.37
C GLY A 95 -4.92 3.87 -4.74
N SER A 96 -5.09 3.35 -5.96
CA SER A 96 -4.41 2.13 -6.40
C SER A 96 -2.90 2.37 -6.58
N GLN A 97 -2.10 1.37 -6.20
CA GLN A 97 -0.65 1.44 -6.38
C GLN A 97 -0.29 1.38 -7.87
N THR A 98 0.76 2.09 -8.26
CA THR A 98 1.23 2.08 -9.65
C THR A 98 1.63 0.66 -10.08
N LEU A 99 1.14 0.23 -11.24
CA LEU A 99 1.48 -1.07 -11.81
C LEU A 99 2.99 -1.24 -12.00
N ARG A 100 3.48 -2.44 -11.69
CA ARG A 100 4.88 -2.79 -11.92
C ARG A 100 5.17 -2.87 -13.42
N PRO A 101 6.38 -2.47 -13.86
CA PRO A 101 6.79 -2.66 -15.25
C PRO A 101 6.79 -4.16 -15.59
N ILE A 102 6.10 -4.53 -16.67
CA ILE A 102 5.99 -5.92 -17.15
C ILE A 102 7.31 -6.41 -17.76
N GLN A 103 8.12 -5.49 -18.28
CA GLN A 103 9.40 -5.81 -18.92
C GLN A 103 10.48 -6.09 -17.87
N TRP A 104 11.04 -7.30 -17.92
CA TRP A 104 12.01 -7.80 -16.95
C TRP A 104 13.28 -6.96 -16.86
N ASN A 105 13.82 -6.49 -17.98
CA ASN A 105 15.02 -5.64 -18.03
C ASN A 105 14.79 -4.28 -17.36
N VAL A 106 13.62 -3.68 -17.56
CA VAL A 106 13.24 -2.40 -16.93
C VAL A 106 13.00 -2.59 -15.44
N TRP A 107 12.33 -3.67 -15.07
CA TRP A 107 12.06 -4.00 -13.66
C TRP A 107 13.35 -4.33 -12.89
N ALA A 108 14.23 -5.15 -13.45
CA ALA A 108 15.52 -5.50 -12.84
C ALA A 108 16.43 -4.27 -12.69
N GLY A 109 16.52 -3.43 -13.73
CA GLY A 109 17.29 -2.18 -13.65
C GLY A 109 16.70 -1.17 -12.66
N LYS A 110 15.37 -1.16 -12.47
CA LYS A 110 14.73 -0.34 -11.44
C LYS A 110 15.05 -0.84 -10.03
N ILE A 111 15.06 -2.15 -9.80
CA ILE A 111 15.46 -2.75 -8.50
C ILE A 111 16.91 -2.44 -8.17
N GLU A 112 17.83 -2.57 -9.12
CA GLU A 112 19.25 -2.28 -8.86
C GLU A 112 19.49 -0.80 -8.52
N ARG A 113 18.75 0.10 -9.15
CA ARG A 113 18.90 1.55 -8.94
C ARG A 113 18.22 2.05 -7.66
N GLU A 114 17.05 1.53 -7.33
CA GLU A 114 16.21 2.09 -6.26
C GLU A 114 16.20 1.21 -4.99
N GLY A 115 16.60 -0.06 -5.09
CA GLY A 115 16.71 -0.98 -3.95
C GLY A 115 15.41 -1.10 -3.14
N ASP A 116 15.52 -1.52 -1.88
CA ASP A 116 14.38 -1.63 -0.95
C ASP A 116 13.65 -0.29 -0.74
N ALA A 117 14.36 0.83 -0.91
CA ALA A 117 13.83 2.19 -0.79
C ALA A 117 12.95 2.60 -2.00
N GLY A 118 13.08 1.93 -3.14
CA GLY A 118 12.28 2.15 -4.35
C GLY A 118 10.94 1.43 -4.37
N PHE A 119 10.78 0.44 -3.49
CA PHE A 119 9.58 -0.41 -3.39
C PHE A 119 8.90 -0.19 -2.04
N LEU A 120 8.75 1.07 -1.65
CA LEU A 120 7.93 1.43 -0.51
C LEU A 120 6.46 1.49 -0.96
N ASN A 121 5.60 0.80 -0.23
CA ASN A 121 4.16 0.95 -0.34
C ASN A 121 3.76 2.41 -0.03
N GLY A 122 2.56 2.82 -0.40
CA GLY A 122 2.00 4.13 -0.03
C GLY A 122 1.92 4.40 1.50
N SER A 123 2.22 3.40 2.33
CA SER A 123 2.37 3.47 3.80
C SER A 123 3.82 3.66 4.29
N GLY A 124 4.82 3.67 3.39
CA GLY A 124 6.24 3.77 3.74
C GLY A 124 6.90 2.45 4.19
N GLU A 125 6.18 1.33 4.14
CA GLU A 125 6.74 0.00 4.39
C GLU A 125 7.29 -0.62 3.10
N VAL A 126 8.36 -1.40 3.19
CA VAL A 126 8.86 -2.19 2.06
C VAL A 126 7.75 -3.14 1.60
N GLU A 127 7.49 -3.12 0.29
CA GLU A 127 6.45 -3.91 -0.33
C GLU A 127 6.64 -5.40 0.00
N LYS A 128 5.58 -6.04 0.50
CA LYS A 128 5.62 -7.44 0.98
C LYS A 128 6.10 -8.44 -0.08
N ASP A 129 5.93 -8.08 -1.35
CA ASP A 129 6.33 -8.88 -2.50
C ASP A 129 7.75 -8.56 -3.01
N PHE A 130 8.42 -7.57 -2.41
CA PHE A 130 9.81 -7.29 -2.71
C PHE A 130 10.70 -8.43 -2.21
N ARG A 131 11.24 -9.21 -3.15
CA ARG A 131 12.10 -10.38 -2.87
C ARG A 131 13.60 -10.07 -2.92
N GLY A 132 13.98 -8.79 -2.94
CA GLY A 132 15.38 -8.38 -3.09
C GLY A 132 15.87 -8.41 -4.54
N SER A 133 17.19 -8.41 -4.72
CA SER A 133 17.83 -8.49 -6.04
C SER A 133 17.26 -9.67 -6.85
N PRO A 134 16.82 -9.45 -8.11
CA PRO A 134 16.30 -10.51 -8.97
C PRO A 134 17.31 -11.64 -9.22
N PHE A 135 18.60 -11.32 -9.07
CA PHE A 135 19.71 -12.24 -9.32
C PHE A 135 20.16 -12.99 -8.08
N ILE A 136 19.48 -12.84 -6.93
CA ILE A 136 19.83 -13.56 -5.69
C ILE A 136 19.94 -15.07 -5.93
N PHE A 137 19.12 -15.66 -6.81
CA PHE A 137 19.22 -17.08 -7.12
C PHE A 137 20.48 -17.44 -7.92
N LEU A 138 20.92 -16.55 -8.82
CA LEU A 138 22.15 -16.71 -9.59
C LEU A 138 23.41 -16.43 -8.75
N ASP A 139 23.33 -15.51 -7.80
CA ASP A 139 24.44 -15.16 -6.91
C ASP A 139 24.60 -16.17 -5.77
N SER A 140 23.49 -16.55 -5.13
CA SER A 140 23.51 -17.52 -4.02
C SER A 140 23.76 -18.95 -4.48
N ARG A 141 23.52 -19.26 -5.76
CA ARG A 141 23.64 -20.58 -6.39
C ARG A 141 23.31 -21.72 -5.43
N PRO A 142 22.05 -21.84 -4.99
CA PRO A 142 21.70 -22.74 -3.89
C PRO A 142 22.07 -24.21 -4.16
N GLY A 143 22.08 -24.63 -5.43
CA GLY A 143 22.52 -25.97 -5.84
C GLY A 143 24.04 -26.22 -5.81
N PHE A 144 24.86 -25.17 -5.69
CA PHE A 144 26.34 -25.27 -5.66
C PHE A 144 26.92 -24.89 -4.28
N VAL A 145 26.07 -24.81 -3.26
CA VAL A 145 26.53 -24.52 -1.90
C VAL A 145 27.36 -25.71 -1.39
N ASP A 146 28.59 -25.44 -0.95
CA ASP A 146 29.41 -26.45 -0.27
C ASP A 146 28.83 -26.74 1.13
N ILE A 147 27.98 -27.78 1.18
CA ILE A 147 27.32 -28.26 2.39
C ILE A 147 28.36 -28.66 3.45
N ARG A 148 29.51 -29.22 3.06
CA ARG A 148 30.55 -29.67 3.99
C ARG A 148 31.28 -28.51 4.63
N LYS A 149 31.52 -27.44 3.87
CA LYS A 149 32.09 -26.19 4.41
C LYS A 149 31.12 -25.49 5.34
N ARG A 150 29.84 -25.38 4.97
CA ARG A 150 28.80 -24.77 5.83
C ARG A 150 28.62 -25.50 7.15
N ARG A 151 28.59 -26.84 7.14
CA ARG A 151 28.51 -27.65 8.37
C ARG A 151 29.72 -27.42 9.29
N ARG A 152 30.94 -27.38 8.73
CA ARG A 152 32.15 -27.08 9.52
C ARG A 152 32.13 -25.68 10.13
N GLN A 153 31.68 -24.68 9.37
CA GLN A 153 31.52 -23.31 9.87
C GLN A 153 30.50 -23.24 11.01
N PHE A 154 29.35 -23.90 10.86
CA PHE A 154 28.32 -23.96 11.90
C PHE A 154 28.85 -24.63 13.18
N MET A 155 29.50 -25.79 13.06
CA MET A 155 30.11 -26.47 14.21
C MET A 155 31.20 -25.63 14.89
N GLY A 156 32.01 -24.89 14.11
CA GLY A 156 33.01 -23.98 14.64
C GLY A 156 32.39 -22.81 15.42
N TRP A 157 31.28 -22.26 14.92
CA TRP A 157 30.52 -21.22 15.60
C TRP A 157 29.87 -21.73 16.91
N VAL A 158 29.19 -22.88 16.88
CA VAL A 158 28.60 -23.50 18.09
C VAL A 158 29.67 -23.78 19.16
N LYS A 159 30.85 -24.26 18.75
CA LYS A 159 31.96 -24.50 19.67
C LYS A 159 32.55 -23.20 20.26
N ALA A 160 32.51 -22.11 19.51
CA ALA A 160 32.98 -20.80 19.97
C ALA A 160 31.99 -20.12 20.92
N GLU A 161 30.69 -20.44 20.85
CA GLU A 161 29.66 -19.95 21.78
C GLU A 161 29.60 -20.78 23.09
N ALA A 162 30.05 -22.04 23.05
CA ALA A 162 30.09 -22.93 24.21
C ALA A 162 31.36 -22.79 25.08
N ASN A 163 32.31 -21.96 24.67
CA ASN A 163 33.58 -21.67 25.36
C ASN A 163 33.58 -20.22 25.85
#